data_AF-A0A453PIE3-F1
#
_entry.id   AF-A0A453PIE3-F1
#
_cell.length_a   1.000
_cell.length_b   1.000
_cell.length_c   1.000
_cell.angle_alpha   90.00
_cell.angle_beta   90.00
_cell.angle_gamma   90.00
#
_symmetry.space_group_name_H-M   'P 1'
#
loop_
_entity.id
_entity.type
_entity.pdbx_description
1 polymer ?
#
loop_
_entity_poly.entity_id
_entity_poly.type
_entity_poly.pdbx_seq_one_letter_code
_entity_poly.pdbx_strand_id
1 'polypeptide(L)'
;SYYYFDIVLLFSLPFVIEISVEFCSCRPHPNECSGSDLDGDIYFVSWDPDLIPTRMVAPMDYTPAPTETLDHDVMIEEVHEYFANYIVNESLGIIANAHVVFADRESLKAESTQCIKLAELFSIAVDYPKTGVPAQIPPELHVKEYPDFMEKLDRVTYVSEGVIGKLYREIKKQSPRIEHFTKDVARRSYDSDLIVDGYQDYIDEAVWMKGEYDFKLGNLMEHYGIKSEAEIISGCILKMAKNFTKSSDADAIRQAVKSLRKEARSWFSEMNVGESGDVPEALYAKASAWYHVTYHPEYWGCYNEGYGRPHLISFPWCVYDKLLLIKQRKKFRRRMQPHVLDLQNSMRRNTIFG
;
A
#
# COMPACT_ATOMS: atom_id res chain seq x y z
N SER A 1 34.71 5.77 15.61
CA SER A 1 34.92 5.44 14.19
C SER A 1 33.60 5.55 13.46
N TYR A 2 33.59 6.29 12.37
CA TYR A 2 32.45 6.34 11.43
C TYR A 2 32.57 5.12 10.51
N TYR A 3 31.47 4.41 10.26
CA TYR A 3 31.46 3.32 9.28
C TYR A 3 31.30 3.88 7.87
N TYR A 4 32.16 3.45 6.96
CA TYR A 4 31.90 3.49 5.52
C TYR A 4 31.20 2.17 5.17
N PHE A 5 30.03 2.24 4.53
CA PHE A 5 29.52 1.12 3.75
C PHE A 5 30.31 1.10 2.43
N ASP A 6 31.30 0.23 2.32
CA ASP A 6 31.89 -0.05 1.02
C ASP A 6 30.96 -1.03 0.30
N ILE A 7 30.04 -0.49 -0.50
CA ILE A 7 29.44 -1.26 -1.59
C ILE A 7 30.55 -1.48 -2.61
N VAL A 8 31.25 -2.60 -2.49
CA VAL A 8 32.18 -3.02 -3.51
C VAL A 8 31.33 -3.46 -4.70
N LEU A 9 31.27 -2.61 -5.73
CA LEU A 9 30.83 -3.04 -7.05
C LEU A 9 31.82 -4.12 -7.52
N LEU A 10 31.48 -5.38 -7.26
CA LEU A 10 32.16 -6.51 -7.86
C LEU A 10 31.89 -6.42 -9.37
N PHE A 11 32.88 -5.92 -10.11
CA PHE A 11 32.83 -5.82 -11.58
C PHE A 11 32.47 -7.14 -12.28
N SER A 12 32.61 -8.27 -11.60
CA SER A 12 32.25 -9.61 -12.08
C SER A 12 30.78 -10.02 -11.85
N LEU A 13 30.02 -9.31 -11.01
CA LEU A 13 28.62 -9.62 -10.69
C LEU A 13 27.77 -8.34 -10.70
N PRO A 14 27.38 -7.83 -11.88
CA PRO A 14 26.69 -6.54 -12.01
C PRO A 14 25.30 -6.45 -11.36
N PHE A 15 24.80 -7.57 -10.81
CA PHE A 15 23.49 -7.66 -10.13
C PHE A 15 23.60 -8.10 -8.67
N VAL A 16 24.81 -8.24 -8.12
CA VAL A 16 25.03 -8.65 -6.73
C VAL A 16 25.60 -7.47 -5.97
N ILE A 17 24.92 -7.06 -4.91
CA ILE A 17 25.43 -6.10 -3.93
C ILE A 17 26.06 -6.94 -2.82
N GLU A 18 27.38 -6.84 -2.67
CA GLU A 18 28.06 -7.40 -1.50
C GLU A 18 27.91 -6.40 -0.34
N ILE A 19 27.34 -6.87 0.77
CA ILE A 19 27.24 -6.10 2.01
C ILE A 19 28.33 -6.62 2.94
N SER A 20 29.47 -5.95 2.97
CA SER A 20 30.54 -6.24 3.92
C SER A 20 30.36 -5.36 5.15
N VAL A 21 30.02 -5.96 6.29
CA VAL A 21 29.98 -5.26 7.58
C VAL A 21 31.24 -5.68 8.35
N GLU A 22 32.11 -4.73 8.69
CA GLU A 22 33.26 -5.00 9.55
C GLU A 22 32.79 -5.18 11.00
N PHE A 23 32.31 -6.39 11.29
CA PHE A 23 32.14 -6.88 12.65
C PHE A 23 33.10 -8.06 12.82
N CYS A 24 34.08 -7.91 13.72
CA CYS A 24 34.86 -9.04 14.20
C CYS A 24 33.98 -9.82 15.21
N SER A 25 32.93 -10.44 14.69
CA SER A 25 31.98 -11.27 15.41
C SER A 25 32.16 -12.71 14.94
N CYS A 26 32.03 -13.68 15.87
CA CYS A 26 32.15 -15.11 15.54
C CYS A 26 30.87 -15.66 14.88
N ARG A 27 29.90 -14.81 14.48
CA ARG A 27 28.59 -15.20 13.96
C ARG A 27 28.28 -14.49 12.63
N PRO A 28 27.47 -15.09 11.72
CA PRO A 28 27.05 -14.44 10.47
C PRO A 28 26.14 -13.23 10.72
N HIS A 29 26.26 -12.15 9.93
CA HIS A 29 25.38 -10.97 10.05
C HIS A 29 23.87 -11.25 9.91
N PRO A 30 23.41 -12.19 9.07
CA PRO A 30 22.01 -12.65 9.11
C PRO A 30 21.55 -13.02 10.52
N ASN A 31 22.36 -13.78 11.25
CA ASN A 31 22.04 -14.22 12.61
C ASN A 31 21.96 -13.04 13.59
N GLU A 32 22.77 -11.99 13.39
CA GLU A 32 22.71 -10.76 14.20
C GLU A 32 21.41 -9.97 13.96
N CYS A 33 20.80 -10.15 12.78
CA CYS A 33 19.53 -9.54 12.38
C CYS A 33 18.34 -10.42 12.81
N SER A 34 18.03 -10.44 14.10
CA SER A 34 16.86 -11.16 14.64
C SER A 34 16.91 -12.69 14.48
N GLY A 35 18.11 -13.29 14.45
CA GLY A 35 18.27 -14.75 14.31
C GLY A 35 17.98 -15.26 12.90
N SER A 36 17.96 -14.37 11.91
CA SER A 36 17.65 -14.64 10.50
C SER A 36 18.67 -15.54 9.82
N ASP A 37 18.25 -16.20 8.75
CA ASP A 37 19.11 -16.99 7.86
C ASP A 37 19.01 -16.49 6.40
N LEU A 38 19.38 -17.35 5.44
CA LEU A 38 19.41 -17.01 4.00
C LEU A 38 18.46 -17.89 3.18
N ASP A 39 17.37 -18.39 3.78
CA ASP A 39 16.37 -19.23 3.10
C ASP A 39 15.27 -18.45 2.36
N GLY A 40 15.23 -17.13 2.54
CA GLY A 40 14.20 -16.25 1.96
C GLY A 40 14.00 -14.92 2.69
N ASP A 41 14.72 -14.68 3.79
CA ASP A 41 14.62 -13.47 4.58
C ASP A 41 14.94 -12.18 3.81
N ILE A 42 14.18 -11.13 4.12
CA ILE A 42 14.28 -9.82 3.48
C ILE A 42 14.77 -8.80 4.50
N TYR A 43 15.79 -8.05 4.11
CA TYR A 43 16.44 -7.07 4.97
C TYR A 43 16.05 -5.65 4.56
N PHE A 44 15.81 -4.79 5.55
CA PHE A 44 15.69 -3.36 5.32
C PHE A 44 17.09 -2.74 5.23
N VAL A 45 17.43 -2.18 4.06
CA VAL A 45 18.70 -1.50 3.83
C VAL A 45 18.42 -0.03 3.54
N SER A 46 19.09 0.86 4.28
CA SER A 46 19.00 2.31 4.07
C SER A 46 20.40 2.91 4.01
N TRP A 47 20.61 3.79 3.05
CA TRP A 47 21.82 4.62 2.89
C TRP A 47 21.54 6.10 3.19
N ASP A 48 20.32 6.45 3.59
CA ASP A 48 19.96 7.80 4.00
C ASP A 48 20.69 8.14 5.32
N PRO A 49 21.60 9.13 5.33
CA PRO A 49 22.36 9.49 6.53
C PRO A 49 21.49 9.83 7.74
N ASP A 50 20.27 10.35 7.52
CA ASP A 50 19.35 10.72 8.60
C ASP A 50 18.68 9.49 9.24
N LEU A 51 18.68 8.34 8.55
CA LEU A 51 18.11 7.08 9.02
C LEU A 51 19.16 6.11 9.57
N ILE A 52 20.45 6.41 9.41
CA ILE A 52 21.54 5.58 9.93
C ILE A 52 21.68 5.83 11.45
N PRO A 53 21.51 4.81 12.30
CA PRO A 53 21.62 4.99 13.75
C PRO A 53 23.02 5.45 14.16
N THR A 54 23.11 6.43 15.05
CA THR A 54 24.41 6.92 15.59
C THR A 54 25.01 6.01 16.65
N ARG A 55 24.23 5.05 17.16
CA ARG A 55 24.61 4.12 18.22
C ARG A 55 24.25 2.70 17.81
N MET A 56 25.18 1.79 18.05
CA MET A 56 24.99 0.35 17.86
C MET A 56 24.87 -0.35 19.22
N VAL A 57 24.13 -1.44 19.25
CA VAL A 57 23.97 -2.30 20.43
C VAL A 57 24.43 -3.70 20.04
N ALA A 58 24.98 -4.44 21.00
CA ALA A 58 25.37 -5.83 20.75
C ALA A 58 24.14 -6.66 20.37
N PRO A 59 24.25 -7.53 19.35
CA PRO A 59 23.17 -8.43 19.00
C PRO A 59 22.89 -9.39 20.14
N MET A 60 21.63 -9.80 20.22
CA MET A 60 21.16 -10.77 21.19
C MET A 60 21.63 -12.18 20.83
N ASP A 61 21.68 -13.07 21.83
CA ASP A 61 21.95 -14.48 21.58
C ASP A 61 20.67 -15.22 21.17
N TYR A 62 20.59 -15.61 19.89
CA TYR A 62 19.50 -16.40 19.32
C TYR A 62 19.78 -17.90 19.34
N THR A 63 20.57 -18.40 20.29
CA THR A 63 20.78 -19.85 20.45
C THR A 63 19.44 -20.53 20.74
N PRO A 64 18.97 -21.47 19.89
CA PRO A 64 17.67 -22.10 20.05
C PRO A 64 17.57 -22.88 21.37
N ALA A 65 16.35 -22.97 21.90
CA ALA A 65 16.06 -23.90 22.99
C ALA A 65 16.29 -25.35 22.51
N PRO A 66 16.72 -26.27 23.39
CA PRO A 66 16.83 -27.68 23.04
C PRO A 66 15.50 -28.22 22.51
N THR A 67 15.50 -28.80 21.31
CA THR A 67 14.33 -29.46 20.75
C THR A 67 13.96 -30.66 21.62
N GLU A 68 12.67 -30.84 21.90
CA GLU A 68 12.19 -32.08 22.51
C GLU A 68 12.37 -33.23 21.53
N THR A 69 13.25 -34.18 21.87
CA THR A 69 13.46 -35.40 21.09
C THR A 69 12.62 -36.52 21.69
N LEU A 70 11.69 -37.06 20.90
CA LEU A 70 10.96 -38.27 21.26
C LEU A 70 11.87 -39.49 21.08
N ASP A 71 11.74 -40.46 21.98
CA ASP A 71 12.49 -41.72 21.97
C ASP A 71 11.84 -42.81 21.10
N HIS A 72 10.77 -42.46 20.39
CA HIS A 72 9.93 -43.35 19.60
C HIS A 72 9.41 -42.68 18.32
N ASP A 73 8.82 -43.48 17.43
CA ASP A 73 8.20 -43.00 16.20
C ASP A 73 6.93 -42.19 16.51
N VAL A 74 6.79 -41.02 15.87
CA VAL A 74 5.68 -40.09 16.08
C VAL A 74 4.34 -40.74 15.76
N MET A 75 3.42 -40.73 16.74
CA MET A 75 2.06 -41.25 16.59
C MET A 75 1.08 -40.15 16.15
N ILE A 76 0.00 -40.54 15.48
CA ILE A 76 -1.00 -39.57 14.99
C ILE A 76 -1.71 -38.84 16.14
N GLU A 77 -1.86 -39.49 17.28
CA GLU A 77 -2.43 -38.92 18.50
C GLU A 77 -1.58 -37.76 19.03
N GLU A 78 -0.25 -37.89 18.99
CA GLU A 78 0.68 -36.84 19.41
C GLU A 78 0.62 -35.64 18.45
N VAL A 79 0.41 -35.89 17.16
CA VAL A 79 0.17 -34.83 16.18
C VAL A 79 -1.12 -34.07 16.53
N HIS A 80 -2.21 -34.76 16.87
CA HIS A 80 -3.46 -34.10 17.29
C HIS A 80 -3.26 -33.26 18.56
N GLU A 81 -2.55 -33.80 19.55
CA GLU A 81 -2.24 -33.08 20.79
C GLU A 81 -1.36 -31.86 20.53
N TYR A 82 -0.34 -32.00 19.67
CA TYR A 82 0.51 -30.88 19.25
C TYR A 82 -0.29 -29.77 18.58
N PHE A 83 -1.22 -30.10 17.67
CA PHE A 83 -2.09 -29.10 17.04
C PHE A 83 -2.97 -28.38 18.06
N ALA A 84 -3.55 -29.10 19.03
CA ALA A 84 -4.35 -28.48 20.08
C ALA A 84 -3.50 -27.56 20.96
N ASN A 85 -2.31 -28.03 21.37
CA ASN A 85 -1.36 -27.25 22.16
C ASN A 85 -0.87 -26.01 21.40
N TYR A 86 -0.64 -26.14 20.08
CA TYR A 86 -0.21 -25.03 19.24
C TYR A 86 -1.23 -23.88 19.25
N ILE A 87 -2.51 -24.21 19.07
CA ILE A 87 -3.61 -23.23 19.06
C ILE A 87 -3.75 -22.54 20.42
N VAL A 88 -3.56 -23.26 21.52
CA VAL A 88 -3.70 -22.72 22.87
C VAL A 88 -2.51 -21.85 23.27
N ASN A 89 -1.31 -22.21 22.84
CA ASN A 89 -0.05 -21.57 23.27
C ASN A 89 0.50 -20.54 22.27
N GLU A 90 -0.26 -20.18 21.23
CA GLU A 90 0.13 -19.13 20.29
C GLU A 90 0.16 -17.75 20.99
N SER A 91 1.34 -17.37 21.49
CA SER A 91 1.54 -16.15 22.28
C SER A 91 2.30 -15.04 21.54
N LEU A 92 2.72 -15.28 20.28
CA LEU A 92 3.57 -14.38 19.50
C LEU A 92 3.00 -12.96 19.39
N GLY A 93 1.72 -12.85 19.00
CA GLY A 93 1.04 -11.56 18.88
C GLY A 93 0.86 -10.83 20.22
N ILE A 94 0.75 -11.58 21.32
CA ILE A 94 0.63 -11.01 22.67
C ILE A 94 1.98 -10.41 23.10
N ILE A 95 3.07 -11.17 22.90
CA ILE A 95 4.45 -10.74 23.20
C ILE A 95 4.82 -9.50 22.38
N ALA A 96 4.52 -9.49 21.07
CA ALA A 96 4.77 -8.36 20.19
C ALA A 96 4.11 -7.07 20.69
N ASN A 97 2.81 -7.17 21.01
CA ASN A 97 2.04 -6.04 21.53
C ASN A 97 2.58 -5.58 22.88
N ALA A 98 2.92 -6.51 23.78
CA ALA A 98 3.51 -6.18 25.07
C ALA A 98 4.84 -5.42 24.89
N HIS A 99 5.72 -5.89 24.01
CA HIS A 99 7.01 -5.25 23.74
C HIS A 99 6.84 -3.80 23.28
N VAL A 100 5.90 -3.54 22.35
CA VAL A 100 5.59 -2.17 21.90
C VAL A 100 5.14 -1.28 23.07
N VAL A 101 4.28 -1.79 23.96
CA VAL A 101 3.80 -1.01 25.11
C VAL A 101 4.90 -0.72 26.12
N PHE A 102 5.71 -1.72 26.49
CA PHE A 102 6.82 -1.51 27.43
C PHE A 102 7.87 -0.56 26.83
N ALA A 103 8.18 -0.68 25.54
CA ALA A 103 9.13 0.20 24.87
C ALA A 103 8.65 1.67 24.79
N ASP A 104 7.33 1.90 24.77
CA ASP A 104 6.77 3.26 24.81
C ASP A 104 6.79 3.86 26.23
N ARG A 105 6.59 3.03 27.27
CA ARG A 105 6.50 3.46 28.67
C ARG A 105 7.84 3.67 29.34
N GLU A 106 8.77 2.76 29.10
CA GLU A 106 10.03 2.70 29.81
C GLU A 106 10.99 3.77 29.30
N SER A 107 11.72 4.39 30.23
CA SER A 107 12.70 5.44 29.88
C SER A 107 13.82 4.94 28.96
N LEU A 108 14.22 3.67 29.13
CA LEU A 108 15.20 2.98 28.30
C LEU A 108 14.61 2.35 27.03
N LYS A 109 13.30 2.49 26.81
CA LYS A 109 12.59 1.96 25.63
C LYS A 109 12.86 0.45 25.43
N ALA A 110 13.27 0.06 24.23
CA ALA A 110 13.59 -1.31 23.85
C ALA A 110 14.77 -1.92 24.65
N GLU A 111 15.60 -1.10 25.28
CA GLU A 111 16.70 -1.56 26.15
C GLU A 111 16.27 -1.76 27.60
N SER A 112 14.99 -1.55 27.91
CA SER A 112 14.45 -1.90 29.23
C SER A 112 14.56 -3.40 29.47
N THR A 113 14.71 -3.80 30.73
CA THR A 113 14.84 -5.22 31.09
C THR A 113 13.58 -6.00 30.73
N GLN A 114 12.41 -5.36 30.75
CA GLN A 114 11.15 -5.92 30.31
C GLN A 114 11.14 -6.18 28.80
N CYS A 115 11.59 -5.21 27.99
CA CYS A 115 11.68 -5.38 26.53
C CYS A 115 12.68 -6.47 26.14
N ILE A 116 13.84 -6.54 26.78
CA ILE A 116 14.84 -7.59 26.51
C ILE A 116 14.26 -8.98 26.79
N LYS A 117 13.61 -9.17 27.95
CA LYS A 117 12.91 -10.43 28.28
C LYS A 117 11.79 -10.76 27.29
N LEU A 118 11.04 -9.76 26.84
CA LEU A 118 10.01 -9.95 25.82
C LEU A 118 10.61 -10.34 24.47
N ALA A 119 11.78 -9.82 24.10
CA ALA A 119 12.51 -10.24 22.91
C ALA A 119 12.98 -11.69 23.01
N GLU A 120 13.46 -12.14 24.18
CA GLU A 120 13.80 -13.56 24.45
C GLU A 120 12.58 -14.46 24.24
N LEU A 121 11.45 -14.10 24.84
CA LEU A 121 10.19 -14.84 24.69
C LEU A 121 9.68 -14.82 23.24
N PHE A 122 9.90 -13.71 22.53
CA PHE A 122 9.51 -13.60 21.13
C PHE A 122 10.30 -14.58 20.26
N SER A 123 11.61 -14.71 20.47
CA SER A 123 12.45 -15.71 19.78
C SER A 123 11.95 -17.13 20.06
N ILE A 124 11.66 -17.45 21.31
CA ILE A 124 11.11 -18.77 21.68
C ILE A 124 9.76 -19.03 21.00
N ALA A 125 8.89 -18.02 20.95
CA ALA A 125 7.57 -18.13 20.32
C ALA A 125 7.64 -18.34 18.80
N VAL A 126 8.62 -17.73 18.12
CA VAL A 126 8.85 -17.95 16.68
C VAL A 126 9.31 -19.38 16.39
N ASP A 127 10.16 -19.94 17.27
CA ASP A 127 10.68 -21.30 17.14
C ASP A 127 9.78 -22.37 17.77
N TYR A 128 8.67 -22.01 18.41
CA TYR A 128 7.71 -22.95 18.99
C TYR A 128 7.19 -24.01 18.00
N PRO A 129 6.86 -23.68 16.73
CA PRO A 129 6.52 -24.67 15.70
C PRO A 129 7.59 -25.74 15.47
N LYS A 130 8.86 -25.41 15.74
CA LYS A 130 10.01 -26.28 15.48
C LYS A 130 10.48 -27.02 16.74
N THR A 131 10.39 -26.38 17.89
CA THR A 131 10.97 -26.85 19.16
C THR A 131 9.95 -27.53 20.06
N GLY A 132 8.65 -27.20 19.92
CA GLY A 132 7.60 -27.66 20.82
C GLY A 132 7.57 -26.95 22.18
N VAL A 133 8.48 -26.00 22.44
CA VAL A 133 8.59 -25.29 23.73
C VAL A 133 7.75 -24.01 23.72
N PRO A 134 6.67 -23.90 24.51
CA PRO A 134 5.80 -22.72 24.48
C PRO A 134 6.45 -21.55 25.23
N ALA A 135 6.34 -20.34 24.66
CA ALA A 135 6.78 -19.12 25.32
C ALA A 135 5.79 -18.71 26.42
N GLN A 136 6.19 -18.89 27.68
CA GLN A 136 5.38 -18.52 28.85
C GLN A 136 5.67 -17.08 29.27
N ILE A 137 4.65 -16.23 29.22
CA ILE A 137 4.77 -14.81 29.60
C ILE A 137 4.63 -14.68 31.13
N PRO A 138 5.65 -14.14 31.83
CA PRO A 138 5.55 -13.85 33.26
C PRO A 138 4.43 -12.86 33.60
N PRO A 139 3.79 -12.96 34.78
CA PRO A 139 2.74 -12.03 35.21
C PRO A 139 3.16 -10.56 35.17
N GLU A 140 4.42 -10.25 35.46
CA GLU A 140 4.94 -8.87 35.43
C GLU A 140 4.96 -8.26 34.01
N LEU A 141 5.02 -9.10 32.98
CA LEU A 141 5.07 -8.69 31.57
C LEU A 141 3.67 -8.60 30.92
N HIS A 142 2.61 -8.74 31.72
CA HIS A 142 1.24 -8.55 31.25
C HIS A 142 0.85 -7.07 31.23
N VAL A 143 0.51 -6.58 30.05
CA VAL A 143 0.08 -5.20 29.84
C VAL A 143 -1.36 -5.00 30.32
N LYS A 144 -1.56 -3.98 31.15
CA LYS A 144 -2.89 -3.57 31.65
C LYS A 144 -3.51 -2.40 30.88
N GLU A 145 -2.66 -1.56 30.30
CA GLU A 145 -3.02 -0.29 29.68
C GLU A 145 -2.21 -0.11 28.39
N TYR A 146 -2.86 0.37 27.33
CA TYR A 146 -2.27 0.45 25.99
C TYR A 146 -2.08 1.90 25.53
N PRO A 147 -1.06 2.21 24.72
CA PRO A 147 -0.90 3.55 24.18
C PRO A 147 -2.02 3.87 23.18
N ASP A 148 -2.36 5.15 23.06
CA ASP A 148 -3.44 5.69 22.23
C ASP A 148 -3.32 5.30 20.75
N PHE A 149 -2.09 5.20 20.23
CA PHE A 149 -1.83 4.82 18.84
C PHE A 149 -2.17 3.36 18.51
N MET A 150 -2.38 2.48 19.51
CA MET A 150 -2.76 1.07 19.27
C MET A 150 -4.27 0.85 19.11
N GLU A 151 -5.10 1.88 19.31
CA GLU A 151 -6.56 1.86 19.07
C GLU A 151 -7.33 0.70 19.74
N LYS A 152 -6.90 0.26 20.93
CA LYS A 152 -7.59 -0.78 21.71
C LYS A 152 -8.82 -0.19 22.42
N LEU A 153 -9.93 -0.06 21.68
CA LEU A 153 -11.19 0.55 22.16
C LEU A 153 -11.82 -0.17 23.37
N ASP A 154 -11.53 -1.45 23.56
CA ASP A 154 -12.01 -2.30 24.65
C ASP A 154 -11.11 -2.26 25.90
N ARG A 155 -10.00 -1.52 25.86
CA ARG A 155 -8.99 -1.48 26.93
C ARG A 155 -8.77 -0.06 27.44
N VAL A 156 -8.19 0.02 28.64
CA VAL A 156 -7.73 1.30 29.19
C VAL A 156 -6.56 1.79 28.34
N THR A 157 -6.60 3.06 27.95
CA THR A 157 -5.58 3.67 27.08
C THR A 157 -4.95 4.90 27.73
N TYR A 158 -3.70 5.18 27.37
CA TYR A 158 -2.95 6.38 27.77
C TYR A 158 -2.38 7.09 26.55
N VAL A 159 -2.10 8.39 26.68
CA VAL A 159 -1.49 9.18 25.61
C VAL A 159 0.02 8.92 25.58
N SER A 160 0.53 8.36 24.47
CA SER A 160 1.97 8.12 24.30
C SER A 160 2.71 9.44 24.05
N GLU A 161 3.74 9.73 24.83
CA GLU A 161 4.61 10.92 24.62
C GLU A 161 5.74 10.66 23.61
N GLY A 162 5.85 9.41 23.13
CA GLY A 162 6.82 8.98 22.15
C GLY A 162 6.59 9.57 20.75
N VAL A 163 7.59 9.40 19.87
CA VAL A 163 7.50 9.85 18.47
C VAL A 163 6.34 9.20 17.73
N ILE A 164 6.08 7.91 18.00
CA ILE A 164 4.99 7.16 17.38
C ILE A 164 3.64 7.74 17.78
N GLY A 165 3.41 7.97 19.08
CA GLY A 165 2.18 8.60 19.57
C GLY A 165 1.96 10.00 19.01
N LYS A 166 3.02 10.83 18.96
CA LYS A 166 2.96 12.17 18.36
C LYS A 166 2.61 12.11 16.88
N LEU A 167 3.29 11.28 16.09
CA LEU A 167 2.99 11.10 14.67
C LEU A 167 1.57 10.59 14.45
N TYR A 168 1.14 9.59 15.21
CA TYR A 168 -0.22 9.07 15.15
C TYR A 168 -1.27 10.16 15.38
N ARG A 169 -1.10 10.97 16.44
CA ARG A 169 -2.03 12.08 16.72
C ARG A 169 -2.01 13.16 15.67
N GLU A 170 -0.84 13.52 15.14
CA GLU A 170 -0.74 14.51 14.06
C GLU A 170 -1.39 13.99 12.77
N ILE A 171 -1.17 12.73 12.39
CA ILE A 171 -1.82 12.10 11.24
C ILE A 171 -3.33 12.00 11.48
N LYS A 172 -3.78 11.69 12.70
CA LYS A 172 -5.21 11.60 13.02
C LYS A 172 -5.90 12.97 13.00
N LYS A 173 -5.20 14.04 13.42
CA LYS A 173 -5.66 15.43 13.29
C LYS A 173 -5.71 15.88 11.84
N GLN A 174 -4.65 15.58 11.09
CA GLN A 174 -4.51 15.92 9.68
C GLN A 174 -5.29 15.00 8.77
N SER A 175 -5.85 13.90 9.29
CA SER A 175 -6.58 12.88 8.54
C SER A 175 -7.50 13.66 7.63
N PRO A 176 -7.14 13.75 6.34
CA PRO A 176 -7.91 14.57 5.45
C PRO A 176 -9.28 13.93 5.55
N ARG A 177 -10.29 14.71 5.94
CA ARG A 177 -11.61 14.40 5.45
C ARG A 177 -11.35 14.28 3.95
N ILE A 178 -11.25 13.06 3.44
CA ILE A 178 -11.19 12.82 2.01
C ILE A 178 -12.55 13.33 1.60
N GLU A 179 -12.61 14.63 1.33
CA GLU A 179 -13.85 15.30 1.05
C GLU A 179 -14.39 14.58 -0.16
N HIS A 180 -15.62 14.07 -0.04
CA HIS A 180 -16.27 13.44 -1.15
C HIS A 180 -16.18 14.38 -2.34
N PHE A 181 -15.86 13.86 -3.52
CA PHE A 181 -15.85 14.64 -4.73
C PHE A 181 -17.22 15.33 -4.85
N THR A 182 -17.29 16.64 -4.67
CA THR A 182 -18.54 17.40 -4.69
C THR A 182 -18.77 18.02 -6.07
N LYS A 183 -20.01 18.48 -6.32
CA LYS A 183 -20.33 19.21 -7.55
C LYS A 183 -19.47 20.47 -7.74
N ASP A 184 -19.10 21.15 -6.66
CA ASP A 184 -18.23 22.33 -6.72
C ASP A 184 -16.77 21.97 -6.99
N VAL A 185 -16.28 20.84 -6.46
CA VAL A 185 -14.97 20.30 -6.82
C VAL A 185 -14.96 19.97 -8.31
N ALA A 186 -15.99 19.26 -8.80
CA ALA A 186 -16.13 18.93 -10.22
C ALA A 186 -16.02 20.17 -11.12
N ARG A 187 -16.70 21.28 -10.77
CA ARG A 187 -16.62 22.55 -11.52
C ARG A 187 -15.22 23.13 -11.58
N ARG A 188 -14.44 23.01 -10.51
CA ARG A 188 -13.09 23.60 -10.39
C ARG A 188 -12.00 22.71 -10.98
N SER A 189 -12.18 21.39 -10.91
CA SER A 189 -11.18 20.40 -11.31
C SER A 189 -11.39 19.83 -12.71
N TYR A 190 -12.45 20.24 -13.40
CA TYR A 190 -12.72 19.78 -14.77
C TYR A 190 -11.66 20.29 -15.74
N ASP A 191 -10.92 19.37 -16.34
CA ASP A 191 -9.82 19.62 -17.25
C ASP A 191 -10.31 19.56 -18.69
N SER A 192 -10.57 20.74 -19.27
CA SER A 192 -10.93 20.88 -20.68
C SER A 192 -9.86 20.35 -21.63
N ASP A 193 -8.62 20.14 -21.17
CA ASP A 193 -7.56 19.58 -22.00
C ASP A 193 -7.78 18.10 -22.31
N LEU A 194 -8.57 17.40 -21.49
CA LEU A 194 -8.91 16.00 -21.69
C LEU A 194 -10.11 15.79 -22.62
N ILE A 195 -10.63 16.85 -23.24
CA ILE A 195 -11.75 16.80 -24.18
C ILE A 195 -11.25 16.84 -25.63
N VAL A 196 -11.65 15.84 -26.41
CA VAL A 196 -11.33 15.65 -27.82
C VAL A 196 -12.63 15.69 -28.63
N ASP A 197 -12.58 16.28 -29.81
CA ASP A 197 -13.74 16.39 -30.72
C ASP A 197 -14.30 15.00 -31.07
N GLY A 198 -15.63 14.88 -31.16
CA GLY A 198 -16.32 13.61 -31.40
C GLY A 198 -16.57 12.78 -30.14
N TYR A 199 -16.22 13.27 -28.94
CA TYR A 199 -16.52 12.55 -27.69
C TYR A 199 -18.02 12.40 -27.42
N GLN A 200 -18.85 13.31 -27.95
CA GLN A 200 -20.30 13.33 -27.75
C GLN A 200 -20.95 12.05 -28.28
N ASP A 201 -20.42 11.50 -29.37
CA ASP A 201 -20.93 10.28 -30.01
C ASP A 201 -20.81 9.04 -29.11
N TYR A 202 -19.98 9.11 -28.06
CA TYR A 202 -19.71 8.02 -27.13
C TYR A 202 -20.30 8.24 -25.73
N ILE A 203 -21.09 9.29 -25.53
CA ILE A 203 -21.61 9.64 -24.20
C ILE A 203 -22.56 8.59 -23.65
N ASP A 204 -23.55 8.16 -24.43
CA ASP A 204 -24.58 7.21 -23.94
C ASP A 204 -23.95 5.90 -23.48
N GLU A 205 -22.98 5.41 -24.22
CA GLU A 205 -22.27 4.19 -23.86
C GLU A 205 -21.31 4.39 -22.68
N ALA A 206 -20.62 5.54 -22.62
CA ALA A 206 -19.78 5.88 -21.47
C ALA A 206 -20.60 5.98 -20.18
N VAL A 207 -21.83 6.51 -20.23
CA VAL A 207 -22.77 6.55 -19.11
C VAL A 207 -23.11 5.14 -18.63
N TRP A 208 -23.46 4.23 -19.56
CA TRP A 208 -23.77 2.85 -19.22
C TRP A 208 -22.58 2.14 -18.57
N MET A 209 -21.39 2.21 -19.18
CA MET A 209 -20.18 1.57 -18.65
C MET A 209 -19.75 2.15 -17.29
N LYS A 210 -19.92 3.46 -17.10
CA LYS A 210 -19.67 4.13 -15.81
C LYS A 210 -20.62 3.57 -14.74
N GLY A 211 -21.90 3.40 -15.07
CA GLY A 211 -22.88 2.80 -14.17
C GLY A 211 -22.50 1.38 -13.75
N GLU A 212 -22.12 0.53 -14.71
CA GLU A 212 -21.67 -0.85 -14.43
C GLU A 212 -20.40 -0.90 -13.58
N TYR A 213 -19.42 -0.05 -13.89
CA TYR A 213 -18.19 0.06 -13.10
C TYR A 213 -18.48 0.46 -11.65
N ASP A 214 -19.29 1.50 -11.46
CA ASP A 214 -19.65 2.02 -10.14
C ASP A 214 -20.43 1.00 -9.32
N PHE A 215 -21.35 0.28 -9.96
CA PHE A 215 -22.10 -0.79 -9.31
C PHE A 215 -21.17 -1.87 -8.78
N LYS A 216 -20.25 -2.36 -9.62
CA LYS A 216 -19.27 -3.40 -9.25
C LYS A 216 -18.30 -2.92 -8.17
N LEU A 217 -17.74 -1.72 -8.31
CA LEU A 217 -16.81 -1.16 -7.33
C LEU A 217 -17.50 -0.89 -5.99
N GLY A 218 -18.73 -0.34 -6.03
CA GLY A 218 -19.53 -0.10 -4.83
C GLY A 218 -19.89 -1.39 -4.09
N ASN A 219 -20.19 -2.48 -4.81
CA ASN A 219 -20.45 -3.79 -4.20
C ASN A 219 -19.19 -4.36 -3.52
N LEU A 220 -18.00 -4.18 -4.10
CA LEU A 220 -16.74 -4.54 -3.46
C LEU A 220 -16.51 -3.71 -2.19
N MET A 221 -16.72 -2.40 -2.26
CA MET A 221 -16.57 -1.51 -1.10
C MET A 221 -17.50 -1.92 0.05
N GLU A 222 -18.77 -2.21 -0.26
CA GLU A 222 -19.75 -2.64 0.74
C GLU A 222 -19.43 -4.00 1.34
N HIS A 223 -19.04 -4.98 0.51
CA HIS A 223 -18.66 -6.32 0.96
C HIS A 223 -17.53 -6.29 2.00
N TYR A 224 -16.49 -5.47 1.77
CA TYR A 224 -15.34 -5.35 2.67
C TYR A 224 -15.51 -4.27 3.76
N GLY A 225 -16.61 -3.51 3.73
CA GLY A 225 -16.88 -2.41 4.66
C GLY A 225 -15.96 -1.19 4.47
N ILE A 226 -15.44 -0.98 3.27
CA ILE A 226 -14.56 0.14 2.92
C ILE A 226 -15.41 1.35 2.55
N LYS A 227 -15.13 2.51 3.14
CA LYS A 227 -15.95 3.71 2.97
C LYS A 227 -15.48 4.63 1.86
N SER A 228 -14.18 4.62 1.57
CA SER A 228 -13.58 5.53 0.61
C SER A 228 -13.11 4.81 -0.64
N GLU A 229 -13.42 5.38 -1.81
CA GLU A 229 -12.88 4.91 -3.08
C GLU A 229 -11.34 4.94 -3.08
N ALA A 230 -10.72 5.93 -2.46
CA ALA A 230 -9.27 6.05 -2.41
C ALA A 230 -8.62 4.86 -1.68
N GLU A 231 -9.25 4.36 -0.61
CA GLU A 231 -8.74 3.21 0.16
C GLU A 231 -8.74 1.93 -0.68
N ILE A 232 -9.86 1.65 -1.37
CA ILE A 232 -9.99 0.42 -2.17
C ILE A 232 -9.12 0.48 -3.44
N ILE A 233 -9.00 1.65 -4.08
CA ILE A 233 -8.23 1.85 -5.32
C ILE A 233 -6.73 1.86 -5.09
N SER A 234 -6.26 2.38 -3.95
CA SER A 234 -4.84 2.38 -3.55
C SER A 234 -4.40 1.07 -2.91
N GLY A 235 -5.33 0.33 -2.31
CA GLY A 235 -5.02 -0.84 -1.47
C GLY A 235 -4.53 -0.46 -0.06
N CYS A 236 -4.49 0.84 0.27
CA CYS A 236 -4.14 1.34 1.60
C CYS A 236 -5.39 1.40 2.49
N ILE A 237 -5.85 0.24 2.96
CA ILE A 237 -7.10 0.13 3.71
C ILE A 237 -6.85 0.44 5.19
N LEU A 238 -7.47 1.51 5.70
CA LEU A 238 -7.32 1.92 7.10
C LEU A 238 -8.18 1.05 8.02
N LYS A 239 -9.44 0.81 7.64
CA LYS A 239 -10.43 0.07 8.44
C LYS A 239 -11.25 -0.88 7.57
N MET A 240 -11.33 -2.14 7.98
CA MET A 240 -12.15 -3.18 7.36
C MET A 240 -13.32 -3.56 8.28
N ALA A 241 -14.33 -4.23 7.73
CA ALA A 241 -15.35 -4.88 8.57
C ALA A 241 -14.70 -5.93 9.48
N LYS A 242 -15.30 -6.16 10.67
CA LYS A 242 -14.74 -6.98 11.76
C LYS A 242 -14.41 -8.43 11.39
N ASN A 243 -14.95 -8.93 10.27
CA ASN A 243 -14.83 -10.31 9.84
C ASN A 243 -13.60 -10.54 8.93
N PHE A 244 -12.87 -9.49 8.57
CA PHE A 244 -11.73 -9.57 7.65
C PHE A 244 -10.41 -9.28 8.36
N THR A 245 -9.36 -9.98 7.94
CA THR A 245 -7.99 -9.85 8.43
C THR A 245 -7.14 -9.04 7.46
N LYS A 246 -6.34 -8.11 8.00
CA LYS A 246 -5.63 -7.08 7.21
C LYS A 246 -4.58 -7.63 6.23
N SER A 247 -4.06 -8.85 6.44
CA SER A 247 -3.00 -9.44 5.62
C SER A 247 -3.56 -10.25 4.44
N SER A 248 -4.45 -11.22 4.70
CA SER A 248 -4.98 -12.12 3.66
C SER A 248 -6.00 -11.42 2.76
N ASP A 249 -6.90 -10.63 3.33
CA ASP A 249 -7.99 -10.02 2.56
C ASP A 249 -7.53 -8.80 1.74
N ALA A 250 -6.43 -8.15 2.13
CA ALA A 250 -5.87 -7.03 1.38
C ALA A 250 -5.41 -7.47 -0.02
N ASP A 251 -4.82 -8.66 -0.17
CA ASP A 251 -4.43 -9.19 -1.48
C ASP A 251 -5.63 -9.59 -2.33
N ALA A 252 -6.66 -10.20 -1.71
CA ALA A 252 -7.90 -10.52 -2.40
C ALA A 252 -8.58 -9.25 -2.94
N ILE A 253 -8.62 -8.17 -2.15
CA ILE A 253 -9.16 -6.86 -2.58
C ILE A 253 -8.34 -6.28 -3.73
N ARG A 254 -7.00 -6.28 -3.61
CA ARG A 254 -6.10 -5.82 -4.67
C ARG A 254 -6.35 -6.59 -5.98
N GLN A 255 -6.53 -7.91 -5.90
CA GLN A 255 -6.84 -8.74 -7.05
C GLN A 255 -8.23 -8.44 -7.62
N ALA A 256 -9.27 -8.30 -6.78
CA ALA A 256 -10.62 -7.97 -7.22
C ALA A 256 -10.68 -6.62 -7.95
N VAL A 257 -10.04 -5.59 -7.40
CA VAL A 257 -9.93 -4.26 -8.04
C VAL A 257 -9.13 -4.32 -9.34
N LYS A 258 -8.05 -5.11 -9.37
CA LYS A 258 -7.25 -5.32 -10.60
C LYS A 258 -8.07 -6.01 -11.69
N SER A 259 -8.88 -7.00 -11.32
CA SER A 259 -9.79 -7.71 -12.23
C SER A 259 -10.88 -6.77 -12.76
N LEU A 260 -11.50 -5.96 -11.90
CA LEU A 260 -12.48 -4.95 -12.33
C LEU A 260 -11.88 -3.94 -13.31
N ARG A 261 -10.66 -3.43 -13.04
CA ARG A 261 -9.95 -2.54 -13.97
C ARG A 261 -9.63 -3.22 -15.31
N LYS A 262 -9.33 -4.53 -15.29
CA LYS A 262 -9.08 -5.30 -16.52
C LYS A 262 -10.36 -5.47 -17.33
N GLU A 263 -11.48 -5.73 -16.66
CA GLU A 263 -12.80 -5.83 -17.28
C GLU A 263 -13.23 -4.49 -17.89
N ALA A 264 -13.08 -3.37 -17.16
CA ALA A 264 -13.34 -2.05 -17.73
C ALA A 264 -12.50 -1.80 -18.99
N ARG A 265 -11.22 -2.18 -18.99
CA ARG A 265 -10.38 -2.10 -20.20
C ARG A 265 -10.84 -2.99 -21.34
N SER A 266 -11.50 -4.12 -21.09
CA SER A 266 -12.04 -4.97 -22.17
C SER A 266 -13.25 -4.31 -22.81
N TRP A 267 -14.17 -3.72 -22.04
CA TRP A 267 -15.26 -2.88 -22.58
C TRP A 267 -14.71 -1.72 -23.43
N PHE A 268 -13.58 -1.15 -23.00
CA PHE A 268 -12.90 -0.14 -23.80
C PHE A 268 -12.38 -0.68 -25.16
N SER A 269 -11.97 -1.95 -25.21
CA SER A 269 -11.35 -2.55 -26.39
C SER A 269 -12.35 -3.23 -27.33
N GLU A 270 -13.47 -3.73 -26.82
CA GLU A 270 -14.50 -4.45 -27.59
C GLU A 270 -15.27 -3.55 -28.57
N MET A 271 -15.39 -2.24 -28.30
CA MET A 271 -16.00 -1.28 -29.25
C MET A 271 -15.17 -1.03 -30.52
N ASN A 272 -13.97 -1.62 -30.65
CA ASN A 272 -13.03 -1.30 -31.72
C ASN A 272 -13.21 -2.16 -32.98
N VAL A 273 -14.25 -3.00 -33.06
CA VAL A 273 -14.51 -3.90 -34.19
C VAL A 273 -15.40 -3.24 -35.27
N GLY A 274 -15.29 -1.91 -35.43
CA GLY A 274 -16.00 -1.13 -36.45
C GLY A 274 -15.03 -0.55 -37.49
N GLU A 275 -15.29 -0.83 -38.76
CA GLU A 275 -14.51 -0.45 -39.94
C GLU A 275 -14.26 1.08 -40.06
N SER A 276 -13.01 1.54 -39.87
CA SER A 276 -12.43 2.70 -40.57
C SER A 276 -10.97 2.94 -40.15
N GLY A 277 -10.15 3.40 -41.08
CA GLY A 277 -8.69 3.56 -40.94
C GLY A 277 -8.20 4.69 -40.03
N ASP A 278 -9.06 5.31 -39.20
CA ASP A 278 -8.76 6.48 -38.34
C ASP A 278 -8.79 6.15 -36.83
N VAL A 279 -8.42 4.91 -36.50
CA VAL A 279 -8.43 4.28 -35.17
C VAL A 279 -7.87 5.15 -34.00
N PRO A 280 -6.86 6.02 -34.16
CA PRO A 280 -6.33 6.80 -33.03
C PRO A 280 -7.30 7.85 -32.47
N GLU A 281 -8.02 8.60 -33.31
CA GLU A 281 -8.84 9.73 -32.84
C GLU A 281 -10.15 9.28 -32.18
N ALA A 282 -10.80 8.23 -32.72
CA ALA A 282 -11.97 7.62 -32.10
C ALA A 282 -11.68 7.10 -30.68
N LEU A 283 -10.49 6.52 -30.46
CA LEU A 283 -10.07 6.06 -29.13
C LEU A 283 -9.89 7.21 -28.14
N TYR A 284 -9.38 8.36 -28.60
CA TYR A 284 -9.24 9.53 -27.74
C TYR A 284 -10.58 10.21 -27.47
N ALA A 285 -11.47 10.28 -28.44
CA ALA A 285 -12.85 10.75 -28.27
C ALA A 285 -13.59 9.88 -27.23
N LYS A 286 -13.47 8.55 -27.31
CA LYS A 286 -14.05 7.62 -26.34
C LYS A 286 -13.45 7.78 -24.94
N ALA A 287 -12.13 7.87 -24.81
CA ALA A 287 -11.48 8.12 -23.52
C ALA A 287 -11.90 9.48 -22.93
N SER A 288 -12.08 10.49 -23.79
CA SER A 288 -12.62 11.80 -23.40
C SER A 288 -14.06 11.71 -22.91
N ALA A 289 -14.90 10.89 -23.54
CA ALA A 289 -16.27 10.64 -23.09
C ALA A 289 -16.30 10.02 -21.69
N TRP A 290 -15.46 9.01 -21.43
CA TRP A 290 -15.32 8.40 -20.09
C TRP A 290 -14.89 9.41 -19.03
N TYR A 291 -13.96 10.29 -19.38
CA TYR A 291 -13.55 11.40 -18.51
C TYR A 291 -14.70 12.39 -18.28
N HIS A 292 -15.40 12.79 -19.34
CA HIS A 292 -16.50 13.75 -19.30
C HIS A 292 -17.64 13.26 -18.39
N VAL A 293 -18.15 12.06 -18.61
CA VAL A 293 -19.26 11.51 -17.81
C VAL A 293 -18.90 11.30 -16.34
N THR A 294 -17.60 11.23 -16.02
CA THR A 294 -17.14 11.06 -14.64
C THR A 294 -16.88 12.38 -13.92
N TYR A 295 -16.30 13.37 -14.60
CA TYR A 295 -15.81 14.60 -13.97
C TYR A 295 -16.66 15.83 -14.27
N HIS A 296 -17.55 15.79 -15.27
CA HIS A 296 -18.37 16.95 -15.61
C HIS A 296 -19.47 17.18 -14.55
N PRO A 297 -19.71 18.43 -14.11
CA PRO A 297 -20.64 18.73 -13.02
C PRO A 297 -22.09 18.31 -13.26
N GLU A 298 -22.49 18.12 -14.52
CA GLU A 298 -23.84 17.67 -14.89
C GLU A 298 -24.10 16.22 -14.52
N TYR A 299 -23.06 15.37 -14.57
CA TYR A 299 -23.15 13.95 -14.25
C TYR A 299 -22.88 13.65 -12.77
N TRP A 300 -22.57 14.69 -11.99
CA TRP A 300 -22.34 14.55 -10.56
C TRP A 300 -23.64 14.13 -9.85
N GLY A 301 -23.61 12.97 -9.20
CA GLY A 301 -24.77 12.42 -8.49
C GLY A 301 -25.78 11.69 -9.37
N CYS A 302 -25.54 11.57 -10.69
CA CYS A 302 -26.40 10.80 -11.60
C CYS A 302 -26.16 9.29 -11.53
N TYR A 303 -25.08 8.87 -10.86
CA TYR A 303 -24.74 7.47 -10.66
C TYR A 303 -25.02 7.05 -9.23
N ASN A 304 -25.29 5.77 -9.02
CA ASN A 304 -25.59 5.19 -7.71
C ASN A 304 -26.86 5.75 -7.03
N GLU A 305 -27.81 6.27 -7.80
CA GLU A 305 -29.12 6.68 -7.28
C GLU A 305 -29.80 5.51 -6.56
N GLY A 306 -30.27 5.75 -5.34
CA GLY A 306 -30.93 4.74 -4.49
C GLY A 306 -29.99 3.91 -3.59
N TYR A 307 -28.67 3.92 -3.82
CA TYR A 307 -27.71 3.16 -3.01
C TYR A 307 -27.04 3.97 -1.88
N GLY A 308 -27.23 5.30 -1.86
CA GLY A 308 -26.59 6.18 -0.87
C GLY A 308 -25.06 6.20 -0.94
N ARG A 309 -24.48 5.77 -2.06
CA ARG A 309 -23.03 5.71 -2.30
C ARG A 309 -22.50 7.05 -2.80
N PRO A 310 -21.23 7.41 -2.51
CA PRO A 310 -20.62 8.63 -3.05
C PRO A 310 -20.40 8.53 -4.58
N HIS A 311 -20.23 9.68 -5.23
CA HIS A 311 -19.84 9.75 -6.63
C HIS A 311 -18.40 9.22 -6.81
N LEU A 312 -18.23 8.15 -7.56
CA LEU A 312 -16.94 7.48 -7.79
C LEU A 312 -16.23 8.07 -9.01
N ILE A 313 -14.90 8.23 -8.92
CA ILE A 313 -14.08 8.99 -9.87
C ILE A 313 -12.94 8.20 -10.52
N SER A 314 -12.76 6.92 -10.19
CA SER A 314 -11.66 6.06 -10.67
C SER A 314 -11.87 5.46 -12.06
N PHE A 315 -13.11 5.40 -12.55
CA PHE A 315 -13.49 4.79 -13.83
C PHE A 315 -12.59 5.19 -15.04
N PRO A 316 -12.44 6.49 -15.39
CA PRO A 316 -11.69 6.89 -16.59
C PRO A 316 -10.19 6.60 -16.47
N TRP A 317 -9.69 6.44 -15.25
CA TRP A 317 -8.29 6.07 -15.01
C TRP A 317 -8.00 4.59 -15.31
N CYS A 318 -9.01 3.78 -15.63
CA CYS A 318 -8.78 2.44 -16.19
C CYS A 318 -8.04 2.50 -17.53
N VAL A 319 -8.18 3.61 -18.26
CA VAL A 319 -7.55 3.93 -19.56
C VAL A 319 -6.62 5.14 -19.46
N TYR A 320 -5.91 5.26 -18.34
CA TYR A 320 -5.00 6.38 -18.05
C TYR A 320 -3.98 6.62 -19.17
N ASP A 321 -3.53 5.56 -19.85
CA ASP A 321 -2.59 5.62 -20.96
C ASP A 321 -3.11 6.48 -22.11
N LYS A 322 -4.42 6.39 -22.42
CA LYS A 322 -5.06 7.21 -23.47
C LYS A 322 -5.24 8.66 -23.03
N LEU A 323 -5.67 8.89 -21.79
CA LEU A 323 -5.83 10.24 -21.23
C LEU A 323 -4.49 11.00 -21.17
N LEU A 324 -3.41 10.32 -20.80
CA LEU A 324 -2.07 10.89 -20.79
C LEU A 324 -1.62 11.32 -22.20
N LEU A 325 -1.89 10.50 -23.22
CA LEU A 325 -1.58 10.83 -24.61
C LEU A 325 -2.37 12.06 -25.10
N ILE A 326 -3.65 12.18 -24.75
CA ILE A 326 -4.47 13.37 -25.06
C ILE A 326 -3.80 14.63 -24.48
N LYS A 327 -3.42 14.58 -23.21
CA LYS A 327 -2.78 15.71 -22.51
C LYS A 327 -1.42 16.08 -23.12
N GLN A 328 -0.62 15.08 -23.48
CA GLN A 328 0.66 15.29 -24.17
C GLN A 328 0.46 15.97 -25.54
N ARG A 329 -0.52 15.52 -26.33
CA ARG A 329 -0.84 16.11 -27.63
C ARG A 329 -1.29 17.56 -27.52
N LYS A 330 -2.16 17.90 -26.56
CA LYS A 330 -2.57 19.29 -26.34
C LYS A 330 -1.41 20.18 -25.90
N LYS A 331 -0.55 19.69 -25.00
CA LYS A 331 0.67 20.40 -24.58
C LYS A 331 1.61 20.65 -25.76
N PHE A 332 1.77 19.67 -26.65
CA PHE A 332 2.57 19.81 -27.87
C PHE A 332 1.97 20.82 -28.85
N ARG A 333 0.66 20.77 -29.12
CA ARG A 333 -0.04 21.75 -29.97
C ARG A 333 0.12 23.18 -29.43
N ARG A 334 -0.03 23.38 -28.11
CA ARG A 334 0.19 24.70 -27.48
C ARG A 334 1.63 25.21 -27.63
N ARG A 335 2.63 24.33 -27.58
CA ARG A 335 4.03 24.70 -27.80
C ARG A 335 4.36 25.02 -29.26
N MET A 336 3.66 24.40 -30.21
CA MET A 336 3.86 24.65 -31.65
C MET A 336 3.07 25.83 -32.20
N GLN A 337 1.94 26.20 -31.60
CA GLN A 337 1.12 27.33 -32.06
C GLN A 337 1.90 28.66 -32.22
N PRO A 338 2.81 29.07 -31.31
CA PRO A 338 3.63 30.26 -31.49
C PRO A 338 4.53 30.16 -32.73
N HIS A 339 5.18 29.00 -32.92
CA HIS A 339 6.13 28.77 -34.01
C HIS A 339 5.46 28.74 -35.40
N VAL A 340 4.23 28.20 -35.47
CA VAL A 340 3.44 28.17 -36.71
C VAL A 340 2.89 29.56 -37.05
N LEU A 341 2.43 30.33 -36.05
CA LEU A 341 2.03 31.74 -36.24
C LEU A 341 3.21 32.61 -36.67
N ASP A 342 4.41 32.40 -36.11
CA ASP A 342 5.62 33.12 -36.51
C ASP A 342 6.06 32.77 -37.93
N LEU A 343 5.98 31.50 -38.34
CA LEU A 343 6.22 31.06 -39.72
C LEU A 343 5.18 31.63 -40.70
N GLN A 344 3.90 31.65 -40.35
CA GLN A 344 2.84 32.23 -41.18
C GLN A 344 2.96 33.76 -41.28
N ASN A 345 3.35 34.43 -40.20
CA ASN A 345 3.62 35.86 -40.19
C ASN A 345 4.88 36.23 -40.98
N SER A 346 5.93 35.39 -40.93
CA SER A 346 7.14 35.51 -41.76
C SER A 346 6.83 35.32 -43.25
N MET A 347 6.06 34.29 -43.60
CA MET A 347 5.62 34.05 -44.97
C MET A 347 4.76 35.19 -45.51
N ARG A 348 3.82 35.74 -44.72
CA ARG A 348 3.01 36.91 -45.11
C ARG A 348 3.83 38.19 -45.29
N ARG A 349 4.88 38.41 -44.49
CA ARG A 349 5.79 39.57 -44.69
C ARG A 349 6.56 39.46 -46.00
N ASN A 350 6.99 38.26 -46.39
CA ASN A 350 7.69 38.04 -47.64
C ASN A 350 6.80 38.14 -48.89
N THR A 351 5.47 38.02 -48.76
CA THR A 351 4.54 38.18 -49.90
C THR A 351 4.13 39.64 -50.17
N ILE A 352 4.39 40.56 -49.23
CA ILE A 352 4.01 41.98 -49.35
C ILE A 352 5.17 42.83 -49.95
N PHE A 353 6.39 42.29 -49.97
CA PHE A 353 7.58 42.95 -50.54
C PHE A 353 8.08 42.30 -51.86
N GLY A 354 7.23 41.52 -52.52
CA GLY A 354 7.52 40.88 -53.82
C GLY A 354 6.96 41.65 -55.00
#